data_AF-A0A1Y3BQ20-F1
#
_entry.id   AF-A0A1Y3BQ20-F1
#
_cell.length_a   1.000
_cell.length_b   1.000
_cell.length_c   1.000
_cell.angle_alpha   90.00
_cell.angle_beta   90.00
_cell.angle_gamma   90.00
#
_symmetry.space_group_name_H-M   'P 1'
#
loop_
_entity.id
_entity.type
_entity.pdbx_description
1 polymer ?
#
loop_
_entity_poly.entity_id
_entity_poly.type
_entity_poly.pdbx_seq_one_letter_code
_entity_poly.pdbx_strand_id
1 'polypeptide(L)'
;MLLNENLNSNFSSSNGKKVKKVSKNRKKSWRKHTDISEYEEFLDDKRFEERIGHSIGDAKNDELFLIEKTGDDVFYREKLDQVSKNREDKTNGQSSLVNDSKLRKISSEHRFYQKLLPTSKVPAVVIKKLNSDKRHTVYNDDNKLIRYWNDHKDSIIQAKQVKQFKQKAKNDSKSRFDNNYDLWDDGDDHNKSITMNNKK
;
A
#
# COMPACT_ATOMS: atom_id res chain seq x y z
N MET A 1 51.65 -20.27 -15.80
CA MET A 1 50.57 -19.35 -16.17
C MET A 1 49.44 -19.54 -15.16
N LEU A 2 49.35 -18.69 -14.14
CA LEU A 2 48.25 -18.70 -13.18
C LEU A 2 47.36 -17.51 -13.51
N LEU A 3 46.19 -17.77 -14.09
CA LEU A 3 45.18 -16.76 -14.32
C LEU A 3 44.46 -16.52 -12.99
N ASN A 4 44.79 -15.41 -12.35
CA ASN A 4 44.00 -14.88 -11.25
C ASN A 4 42.78 -14.18 -11.87
N GLU A 5 41.67 -14.91 -11.99
CA GLU A 5 40.37 -14.31 -12.31
C GLU A 5 39.89 -13.53 -11.09
N ASN A 6 40.21 -12.24 -11.13
CA ASN A 6 39.68 -11.24 -10.23
C ASN A 6 38.19 -11.05 -10.61
N LEU A 7 37.30 -11.79 -9.93
CA LEU A 7 35.86 -11.55 -9.98
C LEU A 7 35.58 -10.20 -9.31
N ASN A 8 35.80 -9.14 -10.09
CA ASN A 8 35.47 -7.78 -9.71
C ASN A 8 33.97 -7.71 -9.45
N SER A 9 33.67 -7.33 -8.22
CA SER A 9 32.36 -6.97 -7.71
C SER A 9 31.57 -6.14 -8.72
N ASN A 10 30.55 -6.74 -9.32
CA ASN A 10 29.46 -6.03 -9.98
C ASN A 10 28.66 -5.29 -8.89
N PHE A 11 29.17 -4.14 -8.47
CA PHE A 11 28.40 -3.16 -7.72
C PHE A 11 27.45 -2.52 -8.73
N SER A 12 26.19 -2.95 -8.71
CA SER A 12 25.13 -2.35 -9.52
C SER A 12 25.09 -0.85 -9.24
N SER A 13 25.54 -0.09 -10.23
CA SER A 13 25.62 1.36 -10.19
C SER A 13 24.20 1.91 -10.20
N SER A 14 23.62 2.09 -9.01
CA SER A 14 22.35 2.77 -8.84
C SER A 14 22.46 4.19 -9.38
N ASN A 15 21.64 4.50 -10.39
CA ASN A 15 21.55 5.79 -11.09
C ASN A 15 21.84 7.01 -10.19
N GLY A 16 22.96 7.69 -10.45
CA GLY A 16 23.26 9.11 -10.16
C GLY A 16 23.13 9.66 -8.73
N LYS A 17 22.78 8.85 -7.73
CA LYS A 17 22.52 9.32 -6.36
C LYS A 17 23.74 9.08 -5.48
N LYS A 18 24.29 10.15 -4.89
CA LYS A 18 25.41 10.07 -3.94
C LYS A 18 25.10 9.04 -2.84
N VAL A 19 25.90 7.99 -2.76
CA VAL A 19 25.75 6.92 -1.76
C VAL A 19 25.96 7.52 -0.37
N LYS A 20 24.89 7.63 0.41
CA LYS A 20 24.97 8.07 1.80
C LYS A 20 25.73 7.02 2.60
N LYS A 21 26.79 7.41 3.31
CA LYS A 21 27.47 6.52 4.27
C LYS A 21 26.52 6.25 5.43
N VAL A 22 25.92 5.06 5.46
CA VAL A 22 25.04 4.60 6.55
C VAL A 22 25.73 3.52 7.37
N SER A 23 25.50 3.51 8.68
CA SER A 23 26.12 2.53 9.57
C SER A 23 25.53 1.13 9.34
N LYS A 24 26.40 0.21 8.91
CA LYS A 24 26.04 -1.17 8.60
C LYS A 24 25.89 -2.07 9.84
N ASN A 25 26.09 -1.55 11.05
CA ASN A 25 26.10 -2.38 12.27
C ASN A 25 24.70 -2.70 12.81
N ARG A 26 23.66 -1.99 12.37
CA ARG A 26 22.29 -2.18 12.88
C ARG A 26 21.42 -2.87 11.83
N LYS A 27 20.77 -3.97 12.20
CA LYS A 27 19.79 -4.70 11.35
C LYS A 27 18.73 -3.79 10.73
N LYS A 28 18.26 -2.77 11.48
CA LYS A 28 17.30 -1.77 10.99
C LYS A 28 17.86 -0.92 9.84
N SER A 29 19.16 -0.65 9.83
CA SER A 29 19.80 0.14 8.77
C SER A 29 20.03 -0.72 7.52
N TRP A 30 20.49 -1.97 7.69
CA TRP A 30 20.59 -2.93 6.57
C TRP A 30 19.28 -3.08 5.81
N ARG A 31 18.19 -3.38 6.52
CA ARG A 31 16.87 -3.55 5.88
C ARG A 31 16.38 -2.32 5.10
N LYS A 32 16.89 -1.12 5.38
CA LYS A 32 16.46 0.13 4.73
C LYS A 32 17.35 0.53 3.55
N HIS A 33 18.57 0.02 3.49
CA HIS A 33 19.60 0.49 2.57
C HIS A 33 20.26 -0.64 1.78
N THR A 34 19.82 -1.88 1.99
CA THR A 34 20.13 -3.02 1.13
C THR A 34 18.97 -3.17 0.17
N ASP A 35 19.24 -2.97 -1.12
CA ASP A 35 18.30 -3.35 -2.18
C ASP A 35 18.41 -4.86 -2.38
N ILE A 36 17.27 -5.54 -2.41
CA ILE A 36 17.17 -6.98 -2.68
C ILE A 36 16.38 -7.26 -3.95
N SER A 37 15.93 -6.22 -4.66
CA SER A 37 15.02 -6.34 -5.80
C SER A 37 15.61 -7.19 -6.92
N GLU A 38 16.91 -7.05 -7.18
CA GLU A 38 17.64 -7.87 -8.16
C GLU A 38 17.61 -9.36 -7.83
N TYR A 39 17.72 -9.72 -6.54
CA TYR A 39 17.63 -11.11 -6.12
C TYR A 39 16.20 -11.65 -6.19
N GLU A 40 15.20 -10.82 -5.90
CA GLU A 40 13.78 -11.22 -6.04
C GLU A 40 13.43 -11.43 -7.52
N GLU A 41 13.85 -10.52 -8.41
CA GLU A 41 13.65 -10.63 -9.85
C GLU A 41 14.29 -11.91 -10.40
N PHE A 42 15.54 -12.19 -10.05
CA PHE A 42 16.21 -13.44 -10.43
C PHE A 42 15.48 -14.70 -9.93
N LEU A 43 14.99 -14.70 -8.69
CA LEU A 43 14.26 -15.85 -8.14
C LEU A 43 12.89 -16.04 -8.81
N ASP A 44 12.22 -14.95 -9.16
CA ASP A 44 10.95 -15.00 -9.87
C ASP A 44 11.12 -15.48 -11.31
N ASP A 45 12.17 -15.04 -12.01
CA ASP A 45 12.53 -15.55 -13.34
C ASP A 45 12.81 -17.05 -13.30
N LYS A 46 13.61 -17.52 -12.34
CA LYS A 46 13.89 -18.95 -12.19
C LYS A 46 12.62 -19.78 -11.91
N ARG A 47 11.72 -19.29 -11.04
CA ARG A 47 10.44 -19.96 -10.79
C ARG A 47 9.52 -19.95 -12.00
N PHE A 48 9.59 -18.89 -12.80
CA PHE A 48 8.84 -18.78 -14.04
C PHE A 48 9.34 -19.79 -15.08
N GLU A 49 10.65 -19.93 -15.23
CA GLU A 49 11.28 -20.98 -16.04
C GLU A 49 10.85 -22.38 -15.59
N GLU A 50 10.86 -22.67 -14.28
CA GLU A 50 10.39 -23.96 -13.73
C GLU A 50 8.91 -24.21 -14.01
N ARG A 51 8.07 -23.18 -13.98
CA ARG A 51 6.62 -23.29 -14.27
C ARG A 51 6.37 -23.56 -15.75
N ILE A 52 7.11 -22.91 -16.63
CA ILE A 52 7.00 -23.13 -18.09
C ILE A 52 7.68 -24.45 -18.47
N GLY A 53 8.63 -24.93 -17.66
CA GLY A 53 9.24 -26.24 -17.76
C GLY A 53 10.37 -26.33 -18.79
N HIS A 54 10.34 -25.54 -19.87
CA HIS A 54 11.43 -25.42 -20.87
C HIS A 54 11.54 -23.98 -21.40
N SER A 55 12.78 -23.48 -21.50
CA SER A 55 13.07 -22.27 -22.26
C SER A 55 12.67 -22.48 -23.72
N ILE A 56 11.69 -21.70 -24.20
CA ILE A 56 11.19 -21.79 -25.59
C ILE A 56 12.33 -21.63 -26.60
N GLY A 57 13.43 -20.96 -26.22
CA GLY A 57 14.62 -20.79 -27.07
C GLY A 57 15.51 -22.03 -27.20
N ASP A 58 15.47 -22.97 -26.26
CA ASP A 58 16.29 -24.20 -26.29
C ASP A 58 15.54 -25.38 -26.91
N ALA A 59 14.21 -25.30 -26.98
CA ALA A 59 13.37 -26.31 -27.61
C ALA A 59 13.55 -26.25 -29.15
N LYS A 60 13.76 -27.42 -29.77
CA LYS A 60 13.84 -27.50 -31.24
C LYS A 60 12.47 -27.22 -31.84
N ASN A 61 12.44 -26.54 -32.98
CA ASN A 61 11.20 -26.26 -33.71
C ASN A 61 10.36 -27.53 -33.98
N ASP A 62 11.00 -28.69 -34.18
CA ASP A 62 10.31 -29.96 -34.43
C ASP A 62 9.57 -30.51 -33.20
N GLU A 63 9.97 -30.12 -31.99
CA GLU A 63 9.29 -30.48 -30.73
C GLU A 63 8.18 -29.47 -30.38
N LEU A 64 8.36 -28.21 -30.80
CA LEU A 64 7.40 -27.13 -30.60
C LEU A 64 6.21 -27.21 -31.57
N PHE A 65 6.47 -27.65 -32.80
CA PHE A 65 5.48 -27.65 -33.87
C PHE A 65 5.27 -29.06 -34.42
N LEU A 66 4.10 -29.63 -34.14
CA LEU A 66 3.63 -30.78 -34.91
C LEU A 66 3.08 -30.24 -36.23
N ILE A 67 3.87 -30.38 -37.31
CA ILE A 67 3.37 -30.10 -38.66
C ILE A 67 2.49 -31.27 -39.05
N GLU A 68 1.19 -31.10 -38.86
CA GLU A 68 0.20 -32.03 -39.36
C GLU A 68 0.15 -31.94 -40.89
N LYS A 69 0.74 -32.94 -41.55
CA LYS A 69 0.79 -33.02 -43.02
C LYS A 69 -0.47 -33.63 -43.63
N THR A 70 -1.35 -34.18 -42.81
CA THR A 70 -2.57 -34.85 -43.25
C THR A 70 -3.76 -33.99 -42.88
N GLY A 71 -4.01 -32.98 -43.70
CA GLY A 71 -5.27 -32.25 -43.70
C GLY A 71 -6.39 -33.11 -44.27
N ASP A 72 -6.69 -34.25 -43.64
CA ASP A 72 -7.93 -34.96 -43.94
C ASP A 72 -9.03 -34.26 -43.13
N ASP A 73 -9.53 -33.15 -43.67
CA ASP A 73 -10.67 -32.40 -43.13
C ASP A 73 -11.86 -33.34 -42.82
N VAL A 74 -11.95 -34.43 -43.58
CA VAL A 74 -12.93 -35.51 -43.41
C VAL A 74 -12.75 -36.25 -42.06
N PHE A 75 -11.51 -36.61 -41.69
CA PHE A 75 -11.22 -37.27 -40.41
C PHE A 75 -11.54 -36.36 -39.23
N TYR A 76 -11.21 -35.07 -39.35
CA TYR A 76 -11.52 -34.07 -38.33
C TYR A 76 -13.02 -33.86 -38.13
N ARG A 77 -13.78 -33.82 -39.23
CA ARG A 77 -15.24 -33.71 -39.16
C ARG A 77 -15.91 -34.96 -38.60
N GLU A 78 -15.43 -36.14 -38.96
CA GLU A 78 -15.94 -37.40 -38.39
C GLU A 78 -15.69 -37.47 -36.87
N LYS A 79 -14.51 -37.03 -36.41
CA LYS A 79 -14.20 -36.99 -34.97
C LYS A 79 -15.06 -35.97 -34.21
N LEU A 80 -15.37 -34.82 -34.81
CA LEU A 80 -16.28 -33.83 -34.24
C LEU A 80 -17.72 -34.36 -34.16
N ASP A 81 -18.19 -35.06 -35.20
CA ASP A 81 -19.52 -35.67 -35.26
C ASP A 81 -19.69 -36.82 -34.25
N GLN A 82 -18.61 -37.55 -33.93
CA GLN A 82 -18.64 -38.55 -32.86
C GLN A 82 -18.76 -37.90 -31.47
N VAL A 83 -18.10 -36.75 -31.23
CA VAL A 83 -18.17 -36.04 -29.95
C VAL A 83 -19.56 -35.41 -29.73
N SER A 84 -20.22 -34.91 -30.78
CA SER A 84 -21.59 -34.40 -30.69
C SER A 84 -22.61 -35.51 -30.41
N LYS A 85 -22.53 -36.65 -31.10
CA LYS A 85 -23.38 -37.83 -30.83
C LYS A 85 -23.26 -38.32 -29.38
N ASN A 86 -22.03 -38.41 -28.86
CA ASN A 86 -21.76 -38.78 -27.47
C ASN A 86 -22.31 -37.78 -26.43
N ARG A 87 -22.62 -36.53 -26.83
CA ARG A 87 -23.29 -35.53 -25.98
C ARG A 87 -24.81 -35.66 -26.07
N GLU A 88 -25.34 -35.96 -27.24
CA GLU A 88 -26.79 -36.15 -27.47
C GLU A 88 -27.33 -37.43 -26.80
N ASP A 89 -26.53 -38.50 -26.79
CA ASP A 89 -26.86 -39.74 -26.08
C ASP A 89 -26.93 -39.55 -24.55
N LYS A 90 -26.30 -38.50 -24.01
CA LYS A 90 -26.39 -38.12 -22.60
C LYS A 90 -27.61 -37.25 -22.28
N THR A 91 -28.22 -36.61 -23.28
CA THR A 91 -29.34 -35.69 -23.09
C THR A 91 -30.70 -36.28 -23.47
N ASN A 92 -30.73 -37.38 -24.23
CA ASN A 92 -31.97 -38.08 -24.59
C ASN A 92 -32.40 -39.17 -23.58
N GLY A 93 -31.63 -39.35 -22.50
CA GLY A 93 -32.08 -40.03 -21.28
C GLY A 93 -33.03 -39.15 -20.47
N GLN A 94 -34.32 -39.35 -20.71
CA GLN A 94 -35.49 -38.70 -20.12
C GLN A 94 -35.33 -38.08 -18.72
N SER A 95 -35.86 -36.87 -18.62
CA SER A 95 -36.61 -36.36 -17.48
C SER A 95 -37.49 -37.43 -16.82
N SER A 96 -37.14 -37.84 -15.60
CA SER A 96 -38.13 -38.29 -14.61
C SER A 96 -38.01 -37.39 -13.39
N LEU A 97 -38.99 -36.49 -13.27
CA LEU A 97 -39.21 -35.74 -12.05
C LEU A 97 -39.71 -36.71 -10.97
N VAL A 98 -38.88 -36.82 -9.92
CA VAL A 98 -39.28 -36.95 -8.51
C VAL A 98 -39.67 -38.34 -8.01
N ASN A 99 -39.07 -38.68 -6.85
CA ASN A 99 -39.31 -39.80 -5.95
C ASN A 99 -38.65 -41.13 -6.31
N ASP A 100 -37.34 -41.23 -6.08
CA ASP A 100 -36.83 -42.29 -5.22
C ASP A 100 -35.56 -41.81 -4.54
N SER A 101 -35.63 -41.75 -3.21
CA SER A 101 -34.61 -41.31 -2.28
C SER A 101 -33.41 -42.27 -2.26
N LYS A 102 -32.65 -42.30 -3.36
CA LYS A 102 -31.25 -42.78 -3.40
C LYS A 102 -30.24 -41.64 -3.32
N LEU A 103 -30.68 -40.46 -2.90
CA LEU A 103 -29.82 -39.66 -2.04
C LEU A 103 -29.59 -40.52 -0.81
N ARG A 104 -28.51 -41.33 -0.84
CA ARG A 104 -27.88 -41.81 0.38
C ARG A 104 -27.83 -40.59 1.26
N LYS A 105 -28.63 -40.57 2.35
CA LYS A 105 -28.37 -39.68 3.47
C LYS A 105 -26.87 -39.82 3.64
N ILE A 106 -26.13 -38.76 3.28
CA ILE A 106 -24.70 -38.73 3.50
C ILE A 106 -24.67 -38.78 5.01
N SER A 107 -24.54 -40.00 5.56
CA SER A 107 -24.51 -40.18 7.00
C SER A 107 -23.40 -39.25 7.42
N SER A 108 -23.76 -38.28 8.25
CA SER A 108 -22.85 -37.34 8.85
C SER A 108 -21.56 -38.08 9.15
N GLU A 109 -20.49 -37.67 8.45
CA GLU A 109 -19.15 -38.25 8.43
C GLU A 109 -18.83 -39.22 7.27
N HIS A 110 -18.80 -38.72 6.03
CA HIS A 110 -17.85 -39.28 5.05
C HIS A 110 -16.43 -39.16 5.66
N ARG A 111 -15.59 -40.20 5.56
CA ARG A 111 -14.21 -40.22 6.13
C ARG A 111 -13.35 -39.00 5.79
N PHE A 112 -13.65 -38.31 4.67
CA PHE A 112 -13.00 -37.06 4.30
C PHE A 112 -13.35 -35.90 5.25
N TYR A 113 -14.59 -35.82 5.74
CA TYR A 113 -15.04 -34.77 6.65
C TYR A 113 -14.54 -34.99 8.10
N GLN A 114 -14.14 -36.19 8.50
CA GLN A 114 -13.49 -36.43 9.80
C GLN A 114 -12.15 -35.68 9.94
N LYS A 115 -11.45 -35.43 8.83
CA LYS A 115 -10.21 -34.61 8.82
C LYS A 115 -10.48 -33.11 8.94
N LEU A 116 -11.72 -32.69 8.68
CA LEU A 116 -12.16 -31.29 8.75
C LEU A 116 -12.84 -30.96 10.07
N LEU A 117 -13.15 -31.97 10.90
CA LEU A 117 -13.58 -31.75 12.26
C LEU A 117 -12.43 -31.09 13.04
N PRO A 118 -12.71 -30.08 13.88
CA PRO A 118 -11.72 -29.39 14.70
C PRO A 118 -11.20 -30.26 15.86
N THR A 119 -11.36 -31.59 15.77
CA THR A 119 -10.82 -32.59 16.69
C THR A 119 -9.49 -33.10 16.15
N SER A 120 -8.56 -32.19 15.83
CA SER A 120 -7.21 -32.62 15.47
C SER A 120 -6.61 -33.37 16.66
N LYS A 121 -6.24 -34.65 16.46
CA LYS A 121 -5.43 -35.42 17.41
C LYS A 121 -4.03 -34.81 17.61
N VAL A 122 -3.67 -33.85 16.77
CA VAL A 122 -2.50 -33.00 16.90
C VAL A 122 -2.76 -32.01 18.03
N PRO A 123 -1.97 -32.03 19.11
CA PRO A 123 -2.10 -31.05 20.18
C PRO A 123 -1.94 -29.65 19.58
N ALA A 124 -2.84 -28.73 19.91
CA ALA A 124 -2.74 -27.35 19.47
C ALA A 124 -1.35 -26.81 19.81
N VAL A 125 -0.66 -26.23 18.83
CA VAL A 125 0.63 -25.59 19.06
C VAL A 125 0.41 -24.48 20.08
N VAL A 126 0.88 -24.71 21.31
CA VAL A 126 0.86 -23.70 22.36
C VAL A 126 1.90 -22.66 21.98
N ILE A 127 1.48 -21.68 21.19
CA ILE A 127 2.27 -20.48 20.94
C ILE A 127 2.38 -19.79 22.29
N LYS A 128 3.51 -19.96 22.97
CA LYS A 128 3.89 -19.11 24.10
C LYS A 128 3.86 -17.69 23.54
N LYS A 129 2.82 -16.91 23.87
CA LYS A 129 2.75 -15.50 23.51
C LYS A 129 4.06 -14.90 24.00
N LEU A 130 4.97 -14.59 23.07
CA LEU A 130 6.18 -13.85 23.39
C LEU A 130 5.70 -12.62 24.16
N ASN A 131 6.31 -12.36 25.31
CA ASN A 131 6.03 -11.19 26.15
C ASN A 131 5.81 -10.00 25.21
N SER A 132 4.58 -9.50 25.16
CA SER A 132 4.23 -8.35 24.33
C SER A 132 5.29 -7.30 24.55
N ASP A 133 5.91 -6.85 23.47
CA ASP A 133 7.06 -5.97 23.43
C ASP A 133 6.87 -4.86 24.49
N LYS A 134 7.51 -4.98 25.67
CA LYS A 134 7.36 -4.08 26.84
C LYS A 134 8.01 -2.72 26.58
N ARG A 135 8.00 -2.27 25.33
CA ARG A 135 8.48 -0.94 24.98
C ARG A 135 7.46 0.01 25.56
N HIS A 136 7.90 0.78 26.55
CA HIS A 136 7.17 1.94 27.05
C HIS A 136 7.04 2.96 25.92
N THR A 137 6.05 2.79 25.07
CA THR A 137 5.55 3.85 24.21
C THR A 137 4.81 4.86 25.08
N VAL A 138 4.58 6.07 24.58
CA VAL A 138 3.82 7.12 25.29
C VAL A 138 2.43 6.63 25.70
N TYR A 139 1.87 5.66 24.97
CA TYR A 139 0.54 5.08 25.21
C TYR A 139 0.54 3.86 26.15
N ASN A 140 1.72 3.32 26.48
CA ASN A 140 1.86 2.16 27.37
C ASN A 140 2.30 2.57 28.79
N ASP A 141 2.37 3.87 29.09
CA ASP A 141 2.87 4.43 30.34
C ASP A 141 2.00 5.62 30.77
N ASP A 142 1.14 5.41 31.77
CA ASP A 142 0.11 6.37 32.18
C ASP A 142 0.71 7.73 32.54
N ASN A 143 1.88 7.75 33.18
CA ASN A 143 2.56 8.98 33.56
C ASN A 143 3.04 9.79 32.35
N LYS A 144 3.54 9.11 31.30
CA LYS A 144 3.93 9.78 30.05
C LYS A 144 2.72 10.31 29.30
N LEU A 145 1.61 9.56 29.33
CA LEU A 145 0.36 9.97 28.70
C LEU A 145 -0.20 11.23 29.37
N ILE A 146 -0.22 11.27 30.72
CA ILE A 146 -0.66 12.44 31.49
C ILE A 146 0.20 13.67 31.15
N ARG A 147 1.52 13.51 31.12
CA ARG A 147 2.44 14.60 30.77
C ARG A 147 2.23 15.11 29.35
N TYR A 148 2.09 14.21 28.37
CA TYR A 148 1.79 14.58 26.99
C TYR A 148 0.48 15.38 26.87
N TRP A 149 -0.56 14.97 27.60
CA TRP A 149 -1.83 15.69 27.63
C TRP A 149 -1.72 17.09 28.23
N ASN A 150 -0.94 17.26 29.28
CA ASN A 150 -0.70 18.57 29.89
C ASN A 150 0.10 19.48 28.95
N ASP A 151 1.19 18.99 28.38
CA ASP A 151 2.01 19.73 27.39
C ASP A 151 1.14 20.16 26.19
N HIS A 152 0.25 19.28 25.72
CA HIS A 152 -0.68 19.60 24.64
C HIS A 152 -1.70 20.69 25.01
N LYS A 153 -2.27 20.64 26.23
CA LYS A 153 -3.18 21.68 26.74
C LYS A 153 -2.49 23.04 26.83
N ASP A 154 -1.27 23.07 27.35
CA ASP A 154 -0.49 24.30 27.49
C ASP A 154 -0.16 24.90 26.13
N SER A 155 0.21 24.05 25.16
CA SER A 155 0.45 24.48 23.77
C SER A 155 -0.79 25.13 23.15
N ILE A 156 -1.98 24.57 23.38
CA ILE A 156 -3.25 25.14 22.91
C ILE A 156 -3.52 26.50 23.57
N ILE A 157 -3.27 26.63 24.87
CA ILE A 157 -3.47 27.89 25.61
C ILE A 157 -2.53 28.97 25.08
N GLN A 158 -1.25 28.67 24.93
CA GLN A 158 -0.26 29.60 24.36
C GLN A 158 -0.65 30.03 22.94
N ALA A 159 -1.07 29.09 22.09
CA ALA A 159 -1.51 29.41 20.74
C ALA A 159 -2.73 30.34 20.72
N LYS A 160 -3.67 30.17 21.65
CA LYS A 160 -4.83 31.08 21.81
C LYS A 160 -4.40 32.48 22.24
N GLN A 161 -3.50 32.59 23.22
CA GLN A 161 -2.96 33.87 23.67
C GLN A 161 -2.26 34.60 22.52
N VAL A 162 -1.37 33.93 21.79
CA VAL A 162 -0.67 34.52 20.63
C VAL A 162 -1.65 35.01 19.57
N LYS A 163 -2.72 34.25 19.29
CA LYS A 163 -3.79 34.69 18.37
C LYS A 163 -4.49 35.95 18.86
N GLN A 164 -4.83 36.02 20.15
CA GLN A 164 -5.45 37.20 20.76
C GLN A 164 -4.52 38.43 20.69
N PHE A 165 -3.23 38.28 21.03
CA PHE A 165 -2.25 39.35 20.91
C PHE A 165 -2.09 39.84 19.47
N LYS A 166 -2.06 38.93 18.49
CA LYS A 166 -2.01 39.29 17.06
C LYS A 166 -3.25 40.04 16.61
N GLN A 167 -4.44 39.65 17.07
CA GLN A 167 -5.68 40.35 16.76
C GLN A 167 -5.70 41.76 17.38
N LYS A 168 -5.29 41.88 18.64
CA LYS A 168 -5.18 43.18 19.32
C LYS A 168 -4.21 44.11 18.59
N ALA A 169 -3.01 43.62 18.24
CA ALA A 169 -2.02 44.42 17.50
C ALA A 169 -2.54 44.89 16.13
N LYS A 170 -3.31 44.05 15.41
CA LYS A 170 -3.96 44.44 14.15
C LYS A 170 -5.00 45.54 14.36
N ASN A 171 -5.83 45.43 15.38
CA ASN A 171 -6.85 46.42 15.69
C ASN A 171 -6.23 47.75 16.14
N ASP A 172 -5.19 47.71 16.99
CA ASP A 172 -4.44 48.89 17.43
C ASP A 172 -3.74 49.58 16.23
N SER A 173 -3.19 48.82 15.28
CA SER A 173 -2.59 49.38 14.06
C SER A 173 -3.62 50.03 13.14
N LYS A 174 -4.86 49.50 13.10
CA LYS A 174 -5.95 50.07 12.30
C LYS A 174 -6.48 51.36 12.92
N SER A 175 -6.65 51.37 14.24
CA SER A 175 -7.01 52.57 15.02
C SER A 175 -5.96 53.69 14.92
N ARG A 176 -4.66 53.36 14.78
CA ARG A 176 -3.59 54.35 14.62
C ARG A 176 -3.49 54.95 13.22
N PHE A 177 -4.16 54.35 12.23
CA PHE A 177 -4.19 54.80 10.84
C PHE A 177 -5.61 55.18 10.37
N ASP A 178 -6.60 55.29 11.27
CA ASP A 178 -7.86 56.00 11.01
C ASP A 178 -7.59 57.51 11.01
N ASN A 179 -6.67 57.91 10.15
CA ASN A 179 -6.42 59.28 9.77
C ASN A 179 -7.47 59.64 8.73
N ASN A 180 -8.55 60.22 9.24
CA ASN A 180 -9.37 61.20 8.52
C ASN A 180 -8.56 62.50 8.27
N TYR A 181 -7.27 62.35 7.93
CA TYR A 181 -6.44 63.42 7.38
C TYR A 181 -6.51 63.25 5.87
N ASP A 182 -7.51 63.90 5.30
CA ASP A 182 -7.46 64.25 3.89
C ASP A 182 -6.29 65.22 3.72
N LEU A 183 -5.17 64.72 3.19
CA LEU A 183 -3.98 65.52 2.89
C LEU A 183 -4.23 66.54 1.75
N TRP A 184 -5.45 66.58 1.21
CA TRP A 184 -5.88 67.42 0.10
C TRP A 184 -7.11 68.28 0.43
N ASP A 185 -7.60 68.27 1.67
CA ASP A 185 -8.60 69.25 2.09
C ASP A 185 -7.86 70.56 2.43
N ASP A 186 -7.43 71.23 1.36
CA ASP A 186 -6.92 72.59 1.36
C ASP A 186 -8.03 73.51 1.87
N GLY A 187 -8.09 73.67 3.19
CA GLY A 187 -8.91 74.68 3.84
C GLY A 187 -8.55 76.06 3.31
N ASP A 188 -9.39 76.57 2.40
CA ASP A 188 -9.47 77.98 2.03
C ASP A 188 -9.84 78.81 3.27
N ASP A 189 -8.84 79.12 4.10
CA ASP A 189 -8.91 80.10 5.18
C ASP A 189 -8.85 81.53 4.59
N HIS A 190 -9.90 81.93 3.88
CA HIS A 190 -10.19 83.35 3.63
C HIS A 190 -11.32 83.83 4.56
N ASN A 191 -11.00 84.89 5.32
CA ASN A 191 -11.88 85.77 6.10
C ASN A 191 -12.09 85.45 7.60
N LYS A 192 -11.06 85.74 8.41
CA LYS A 192 -11.27 86.27 9.77
C LYS A 192 -11.23 87.80 9.72
N SER A 193 -12.39 88.41 9.54
CA SER A 193 -12.59 89.85 9.77
C SER A 193 -12.35 90.16 11.25
N ILE A 194 -11.34 90.99 11.51
CA ILE A 194 -11.09 91.65 12.78
C ILE A 194 -12.24 92.64 13.02
N THR A 195 -13.10 92.36 13.99
CA THR A 195 -13.95 93.38 14.61
C THR A 195 -13.48 93.55 16.04
N MET A 196 -12.66 94.58 16.24
CA MET A 196 -12.33 95.11 17.55
C MET A 196 -13.58 95.72 18.17
N ASN A 197 -14.01 95.22 19.33
CA ASN A 197 -14.92 95.95 20.20
C ASN A 197 -14.20 96.38 21.47
N ASN A 198 -14.05 97.70 21.58
CA ASN A 198 -13.45 98.42 22.69
C ASN A 198 -14.31 98.35 23.96
N LYS A 199 -13.62 98.33 25.10
CA LYS A 199 -14.11 98.55 26.47
C LYS A 199 -15.11 99.71 26.60
N LYS A 200 -16.10 99.52 27.46
CA LYS A 200 -16.25 100.29 28.72
C LYS A 200 -16.97 99.47 29.77
#